data_AF-A0A814T0K0-F1
#
_entry.id   AF-A0A814T0K0-F1
#
_cell.length_a   1.000
_cell.length_b   1.000
_cell.length_c   1.000
_cell.angle_alpha   90.00
_cell.angle_beta   90.00
_cell.angle_gamma   90.00
#
_symmetry.space_group_name_H-M   'P 1'
#
loop_
_entity.id
_entity.type
_entity.pdbx_description
1 polymer ?
#
loop_
_entity_poly.entity_id
_entity_poly.type
_entity_poly.pdbx_seq_one_letter_code
_entity_poly.pdbx_strand_id
1 'polypeptide(L)'
;MRTEDIRYLQLFERLRHGQCNYDDYELLMTRVVGQPSVGSLRDSPWNKAPILVFRNEVRTQLNRKAAIHNTTQSGYTPIVCVAQDTCKGKPIEDPTLMKKLLELSDSKTEHLPGLLPFVPEMPVILTQNLAIELGLINGINGIFRQLVYQPDSMSTDVLSQAFPNNTQYVHRPLYALSEIARSKI
;
A
#
# COMPACT_ATOMS: atom_id res chain seq x y z
N MET A 1 13.51 -23.12 -2.06
CA MET A 1 13.73 -22.64 -3.44
C MET A 1 12.45 -21.94 -3.90
N ARG A 2 12.50 -20.77 -4.57
CA ARG A 2 11.31 -19.92 -4.80
C ARG A 2 10.44 -20.32 -6.02
N THR A 3 10.97 -21.14 -6.93
CA THR A 3 10.25 -21.71 -8.07
C THR A 3 10.94 -23.01 -8.49
N GLU A 4 10.17 -23.95 -9.05
CA GLU A 4 10.66 -25.23 -9.59
C GLU A 4 10.72 -25.23 -11.13
N ASP A 5 10.22 -24.18 -11.79
CA ASP A 5 10.25 -24.03 -13.24
C ASP A 5 11.68 -23.75 -13.73
N ILE A 6 12.31 -24.78 -14.29
CA ILE A 6 13.70 -24.74 -14.80
C ILE A 6 13.86 -23.67 -15.88
N ARG A 7 12.86 -23.50 -16.77
CA ARG A 7 12.95 -22.51 -17.85
C ARG A 7 12.93 -21.10 -17.27
N TYR A 8 12.10 -20.87 -16.25
CA TYR A 8 12.01 -19.59 -15.57
C TYR A 8 13.28 -19.28 -14.73
N LEU A 9 13.89 -20.29 -14.11
CA LEU A 9 15.16 -20.14 -13.40
C LEU A 9 16.30 -19.72 -14.34
N GLN A 10 16.40 -20.37 -15.50
CA GLN A 10 17.40 -20.05 -16.51
C GLN A 10 17.24 -18.62 -17.06
N LEU A 11 15.99 -18.19 -17.30
CA LEU A 11 15.67 -16.81 -17.67
C LEU A 11 16.19 -15.83 -16.62
N PHE A 12 15.89 -16.04 -15.33
CA PHE A 12 16.33 -15.13 -14.27
C PHE A 12 17.84 -15.07 -14.11
N GLU A 13 18.52 -16.20 -14.26
CA GLU A 13 19.98 -16.25 -14.17
C GLU A 13 20.63 -15.45 -15.30
N ARG A 14 20.13 -15.57 -16.54
CA ARG A 14 20.59 -14.75 -17.67
C ARG A 14 20.24 -13.27 -17.49
N LEU A 15 19.03 -12.96 -17.02
CA LEU A 15 18.59 -11.59 -16.77
C LEU A 15 19.50 -10.88 -15.75
N ARG A 16 19.90 -11.58 -14.68
CA ARG A 16 20.82 -11.05 -13.65
C ARG A 16 22.17 -10.63 -14.24
N HIS A 17 22.66 -11.35 -15.24
CA HIS A 17 23.97 -11.12 -15.86
C HIS A 17 23.90 -10.29 -17.15
N GLY A 18 22.70 -9.82 -17.55
CA GLY A 18 22.52 -9.10 -18.82
C GLY A 18 22.74 -9.97 -20.06
N GLN A 19 22.50 -11.28 -19.95
CA GLN A 19 22.74 -12.29 -21.01
C GLN A 19 21.44 -12.83 -21.63
N CYS A 20 20.33 -12.09 -21.52
CA CYS A 20 19.07 -12.51 -22.10
C CYS A 20 19.17 -12.72 -23.62
N ASN A 21 18.51 -13.76 -24.11
CA ASN A 21 18.43 -14.06 -25.54
C ASN A 21 17.03 -13.83 -26.11
N TYR A 22 16.83 -14.10 -27.39
CA TYR A 22 15.55 -13.88 -28.05
C TYR A 22 14.43 -14.78 -27.49
N ASP A 23 14.75 -16.02 -27.13
CA ASP A 23 13.77 -16.93 -26.51
C ASP A 23 13.31 -16.45 -25.12
N ASP A 24 14.16 -15.71 -24.40
CA ASP A 24 13.81 -15.07 -23.13
C ASP A 24 12.82 -13.92 -23.33
N TYR A 25 13.04 -13.12 -24.38
CA TYR A 25 12.13 -12.05 -24.78
C TYR A 25 10.76 -12.62 -25.15
N GLU A 26 10.71 -13.63 -26.03
CA GLU A 26 9.45 -14.27 -26.43
C GLU A 26 8.71 -14.86 -25.22
N LEU A 27 9.43 -15.50 -24.30
CA LEU A 27 8.85 -16.02 -23.06
C LEU A 27 8.25 -14.90 -22.20
N LEU A 28 8.93 -13.76 -22.03
CA LEU A 28 8.38 -12.62 -21.29
C LEU A 28 7.16 -12.02 -21.99
N MET A 29 7.14 -11.99 -23.33
CA MET A 29 6.00 -11.50 -24.11
C MET A 29 4.73 -12.34 -23.89
N THR A 30 4.86 -13.64 -23.59
CA THR A 30 3.69 -14.47 -23.19
C THR A 30 3.04 -14.04 -21.86
N ARG A 31 3.72 -13.20 -21.08
CA ARG A 31 3.25 -12.71 -19.78
C ARG A 31 2.65 -11.31 -19.84
N VAL A 32 2.62 -10.70 -21.02
CA VAL A 32 1.95 -9.41 -21.24
C VAL A 32 0.45 -9.64 -21.28
N VAL A 33 -0.28 -9.00 -20.37
CA VAL A 33 -1.74 -9.05 -20.30
C VAL A 33 -2.34 -8.42 -21.57
N GLY A 34 -3.33 -9.08 -22.16
CA GLY A 34 -3.96 -8.68 -23.42
C GLY A 34 -3.87 -9.73 -24.54
N GLN A 35 -3.09 -10.79 -24.32
CA GLN A 35 -3.14 -12.02 -25.11
C GLN A 35 -4.33 -12.90 -24.66
N PRO A 36 -4.84 -13.82 -25.51
CA PRO A 36 -6.02 -14.66 -25.21
C PRO A 36 -5.90 -15.58 -23.99
N SER A 37 -4.77 -15.59 -23.28
CA SER A 37 -4.51 -16.41 -22.10
C SER A 37 -5.19 -15.91 -20.82
N VAL A 38 -5.65 -14.66 -20.76
CA VAL A 38 -6.34 -14.10 -19.58
C VAL A 38 -7.69 -13.50 -19.97
N GLY A 39 -8.77 -14.10 -19.51
CA GLY A 39 -10.13 -13.64 -19.82
C GLY A 39 -10.46 -12.26 -19.22
N SER A 40 -10.13 -12.05 -17.94
CA SER A 40 -10.41 -10.80 -17.23
C SER A 40 -9.47 -10.60 -16.04
N LEU A 41 -9.01 -9.36 -15.84
CA LEU A 41 -8.21 -8.97 -14.67
C LEU A 41 -9.05 -8.75 -13.41
N ARG A 42 -10.38 -8.75 -13.53
CA ARG A 42 -11.29 -8.64 -12.38
C ARG A 42 -11.43 -9.95 -11.63
N ASP A 43 -10.99 -11.05 -12.23
CA ASP A 43 -11.12 -12.38 -11.67
C ASP A 43 -9.86 -12.79 -10.90
N SER A 44 -10.03 -13.74 -9.97
CA SER A 44 -8.91 -14.32 -9.24
C SER A 44 -8.00 -15.12 -10.19
N PRO A 45 -6.66 -15.07 -10.03
CA PRO A 45 -5.91 -14.40 -8.95
C PRO A 45 -5.56 -12.93 -9.23
N TRP A 46 -5.84 -12.41 -10.42
CA TRP A 46 -5.38 -11.10 -10.90
C TRP A 46 -5.91 -9.93 -10.08
N ASN A 47 -7.15 -10.02 -9.61
CA ASN A 47 -7.77 -9.00 -8.76
C ASN A 47 -7.13 -8.87 -7.35
N LYS A 48 -6.25 -9.80 -6.97
CA LYS A 48 -5.51 -9.81 -5.71
C LYS A 48 -3.99 -9.73 -5.92
N ALA A 49 -3.53 -9.64 -7.17
CA ALA A 49 -2.11 -9.63 -7.47
C ALA A 49 -1.47 -8.30 -7.03
N PRO A 50 -0.30 -8.34 -6.36
CA PRO A 50 0.43 -7.12 -6.03
C PRO A 50 0.97 -6.46 -7.31
N ILE A 51 0.93 -5.13 -7.35
CA ILE A 51 1.48 -4.34 -8.45
C ILE A 51 2.85 -3.81 -8.05
N LEU A 52 3.88 -4.13 -8.83
CA LEU A 52 5.24 -3.62 -8.65
C LEU A 52 5.46 -2.40 -9.54
N VAL A 53 6.02 -1.34 -8.97
CA VAL A 53 6.33 -0.10 -9.67
C VAL A 53 7.70 0.42 -9.27
N PHE A 54 8.33 1.20 -10.16
CA PHE A 54 9.67 1.75 -9.95
C PHE A 54 9.71 2.93 -8.98
N ARG A 55 8.61 3.67 -8.82
CA ARG A 55 8.57 4.92 -8.05
C ARG A 55 7.62 4.80 -6.87
N ASN A 56 8.07 5.24 -5.70
CA ASN A 56 7.29 5.25 -4.46
C ASN A 56 6.02 6.11 -4.60
N GLU A 57 6.12 7.23 -5.33
CA GLU A 57 4.98 8.12 -5.57
C GLU A 57 3.87 7.40 -6.35
N VAL A 58 4.25 6.59 -7.35
CA VAL A 58 3.30 5.80 -8.14
C VAL A 58 2.68 4.71 -7.27
N ARG A 59 3.47 4.03 -6.42
CA ARG A 59 2.96 3.03 -5.47
C ARG A 59 1.92 3.65 -4.54
N THR A 60 2.22 4.82 -3.99
CA THR A 60 1.33 5.54 -3.07
C THR A 60 0.04 5.97 -3.76
N GLN A 61 0.11 6.47 -5.00
CA GLN A 61 -1.09 6.79 -5.77
C GLN A 61 -1.94 5.56 -6.11
N LEU A 62 -1.31 4.45 -6.50
CA LEU A 62 -2.02 3.19 -6.78
C LEU A 62 -2.69 2.63 -5.53
N ASN A 63 -1.98 2.57 -4.40
CA ASN A 63 -2.53 2.11 -3.13
C ASN A 63 -3.69 3.00 -2.67
N ARG A 64 -3.59 4.32 -2.85
CA ARG A 64 -4.70 5.26 -2.57
C ARG A 64 -5.93 4.93 -3.42
N LYS A 65 -5.74 4.76 -4.74
CA LYS A 65 -6.83 4.39 -5.65
C LYS A 65 -7.44 3.04 -5.29
N ALA A 66 -6.62 2.06 -4.92
CA ALA A 66 -7.08 0.74 -4.49
C ALA A 66 -7.92 0.82 -3.21
N ALA A 67 -7.49 1.62 -2.22
CA ALA A 67 -8.27 1.85 -1.00
C ALA A 67 -9.63 2.50 -1.31
N ILE A 68 -9.67 3.55 -2.14
CA ILE A 68 -10.91 4.21 -2.57
C ILE A 68 -11.80 3.27 -3.38
N HIS A 69 -11.23 2.41 -4.21
CA HIS A 69 -12.01 1.38 -4.92
C HIS A 69 -12.63 0.39 -3.94
N ASN A 70 -11.89 0.00 -2.89
CA ASN A 70 -12.39 -0.92 -1.87
C ASN A 70 -13.60 -0.35 -1.10
N THR A 71 -13.68 0.97 -0.87
CA THR A 71 -14.86 1.59 -0.24
C THR A 71 -16.13 1.36 -1.07
N THR A 72 -16.00 1.46 -2.40
CA THR A 72 -17.12 1.26 -3.33
C THR A 72 -17.58 -0.19 -3.36
N GLN A 73 -16.66 -1.15 -3.19
CA GLN A 73 -16.97 -2.58 -3.19
C GLN A 73 -17.54 -3.07 -1.85
N SER A 74 -17.01 -2.56 -0.74
CA SER A 74 -17.36 -3.03 0.61
C SER A 74 -18.49 -2.22 1.26
N GLY A 75 -18.78 -1.02 0.77
CA GLY A 75 -19.75 -0.10 1.37
C GLY A 75 -19.21 0.65 2.60
N TYR A 76 -17.95 0.46 2.97
CA TYR A 76 -17.34 1.20 4.08
C TYR A 76 -16.97 2.62 3.71
N THR A 77 -17.13 3.54 4.65
CA THR A 77 -16.60 4.91 4.55
C THR A 77 -15.08 4.89 4.73
N PRO A 78 -14.30 5.58 3.87
CA PRO A 78 -12.87 5.68 4.05
C PRO A 78 -12.52 6.50 5.31
N ILE A 79 -11.56 5.99 6.07
CA ILE A 79 -10.95 6.71 7.18
C ILE A 79 -9.54 7.10 6.74
N VAL A 80 -9.13 8.35 6.91
CA VAL A 80 -7.79 8.81 6.59
C VAL A 80 -7.09 9.23 7.87
N CYS A 81 -6.00 8.54 8.19
CA CYS A 81 -5.09 8.98 9.24
C CYS A 81 -4.25 10.14 8.72
N VAL A 82 -4.29 11.26 9.43
CA VAL A 82 -3.56 12.48 9.08
C VAL A 82 -2.25 12.53 9.84
N ALA A 83 -1.14 12.79 9.15
CA ALA A 83 0.16 12.94 9.79
C ALA A 83 0.18 14.13 10.77
N GLN A 84 0.96 13.98 11.84
CA GLN A 84 1.18 15.02 12.84
C GLN A 84 2.65 15.43 12.80
N ASP A 85 2.91 16.56 12.15
CA ASP A 85 4.28 17.05 11.96
C ASP A 85 4.70 18.00 13.09
N THR A 86 5.97 17.87 13.51
CA THR A 86 6.58 18.77 14.50
C THR A 86 7.91 19.30 13.99
N CYS A 87 8.27 20.51 14.41
CA CYS A 87 9.59 21.08 14.17
C CYS A 87 10.22 21.39 15.52
N LYS A 88 11.37 20.75 15.81
CA LYS A 88 12.08 20.86 17.10
C LYS A 88 11.15 20.59 18.31
N GLY A 89 10.27 19.59 18.17
CA GLY A 89 9.32 19.19 19.21
C GLY A 89 8.08 20.08 19.37
N LYS A 90 7.94 21.14 18.57
CA LYS A 90 6.73 21.98 18.56
C LYS A 90 5.82 21.59 17.39
N PRO A 91 4.50 21.47 17.60
CA PRO A 91 3.56 21.23 16.51
C PRO A 91 3.64 22.37 15.49
N ILE A 92 3.45 22.02 14.22
CA ILE A 92 3.39 23.00 13.15
C ILE A 92 1.97 23.55 13.08
N GLU A 93 1.80 24.85 13.31
CA GLU A 93 0.48 25.51 13.37
C GLU A 93 0.14 26.28 12.09
N ASP A 94 1.12 26.62 11.24
CA ASP A 94 0.87 27.34 9.98
C ASP A 94 0.10 26.45 8.99
N PRO A 95 -1.16 26.77 8.65
CA PRO A 95 -1.99 25.95 7.77
C PRO A 95 -1.38 25.77 6.38
N THR A 96 -0.64 26.77 5.90
CA THR A 96 0.01 26.72 4.58
C THR A 96 1.13 25.69 4.57
N LEU A 97 1.98 25.71 5.60
CA LEU A 97 3.05 24.73 5.76
C LEU A 97 2.49 23.32 6.02
N MET A 98 1.49 23.18 6.90
CA MET A 98 0.84 21.89 7.16
C MET A 98 0.34 21.26 5.86
N LYS A 99 -0.39 22.02 5.03
CA LYS A 99 -0.88 21.52 3.75
C LYS A 99 0.25 21.04 2.84
N LYS A 100 1.34 21.80 2.74
CA LYS A 100 2.51 21.42 1.95
C LYS A 100 3.17 20.13 2.45
N LEU A 101 3.26 19.94 3.76
CA LEU A 101 3.83 18.73 4.36
C LEU A 101 2.95 17.51 4.08
N LEU A 102 1.64 17.65 4.21
CA LEU A 102 0.70 16.57 3.88
C LEU A 102 0.75 16.13 2.41
N GLU A 103 1.12 17.04 1.51
CA GLU A 103 1.25 16.81 0.07
C GLU A 103 2.65 16.31 -0.36
N LEU A 104 3.63 16.27 0.56
CA LEU A 104 4.97 15.76 0.25
C LEU A 104 4.92 14.30 -0.21
N SER A 105 5.85 13.96 -1.11
CA SER A 105 6.04 12.58 -1.51
C SER A 105 6.59 11.74 -0.36
N ASP A 106 6.13 10.50 -0.25
CA ASP A 106 6.61 9.52 0.73
C ASP A 106 8.12 9.24 0.59
N SER A 107 8.70 9.48 -0.59
CA SER A 107 10.14 9.45 -0.83
C SER A 107 10.94 10.48 -0.02
N LYS A 108 10.30 11.56 0.45
CA LYS A 108 10.91 12.64 1.24
C LYS A 108 10.59 12.56 2.73
N THR A 109 9.76 11.62 3.15
CA THR A 109 9.20 11.51 4.51
C THR A 109 9.38 10.09 5.07
N GLU A 110 10.53 9.47 4.80
CA GLU A 110 10.85 8.11 5.30
C GLU A 110 9.79 7.05 4.95
N HIS A 111 9.19 7.18 3.77
CA HIS A 111 8.10 6.31 3.27
C HIS A 111 6.78 6.42 4.04
N LEU A 112 6.58 7.49 4.81
CA LEU A 112 5.34 7.78 5.53
C LEU A 112 4.53 8.83 4.78
N PRO A 113 3.32 8.50 4.28
CA PRO A 113 2.49 9.49 3.60
C PRO A 113 1.85 10.45 4.61
N GLY A 114 1.66 11.72 4.20
CA GLY A 114 0.92 12.69 5.01
C GLY A 114 -0.55 12.32 5.25
N LEU A 115 -1.15 11.59 4.31
CA LEU A 115 -2.53 11.11 4.38
C LEU A 115 -2.56 9.61 4.09
N LEU A 116 -2.83 8.80 5.11
CA LEU A 116 -2.86 7.34 5.01
C LEU A 116 -4.30 6.81 5.06
N PRO A 117 -4.86 6.32 3.93
CA PRO A 117 -6.21 5.78 3.91
C PRO A 117 -6.28 4.39 4.54
N PHE A 118 -7.37 4.17 5.26
CA PHE A 118 -7.76 2.93 5.90
C PHE A 118 -9.20 2.60 5.52
N VAL A 119 -9.40 1.37 5.07
CA VAL A 119 -10.70 0.80 4.73
C VAL A 119 -10.71 -0.62 5.25
N PRO A 120 -11.68 -1.03 6.09
CA PRO A 120 -11.77 -2.41 6.56
C PRO A 120 -11.64 -3.41 5.40
N GLU A 121 -11.02 -4.56 5.69
CA GLU A 121 -10.68 -5.62 4.72
C GLU A 121 -9.54 -5.29 3.74
N MET A 122 -8.95 -4.09 3.78
CA MET A 122 -7.83 -3.79 2.88
C MET A 122 -6.56 -4.55 3.28
N PRO A 123 -5.77 -5.04 2.31
CA PRO A 123 -4.47 -5.62 2.58
C PRO A 123 -3.51 -4.54 3.10
N VAL A 124 -2.73 -4.91 4.10
CA VAL A 124 -1.68 -4.05 4.70
C VAL A 124 -0.39 -4.82 4.85
N ILE A 125 0.73 -4.09 4.91
CA ILE A 125 2.07 -4.66 5.11
C ILE A 125 2.69 -3.97 6.31
N LEU A 126 3.29 -4.75 7.20
CA LEU A 126 4.10 -4.22 8.28
C LEU A 126 5.44 -3.72 7.72
N THR A 127 5.82 -2.49 8.02
CA THR A 127 7.05 -1.87 7.49
C THR A 127 8.22 -1.89 8.46
N GLN A 128 8.01 -2.34 9.70
CA GLN A 128 8.99 -2.35 10.78
C GLN A 128 9.03 -3.70 11.48
N ASN A 129 10.16 -4.03 12.11
CA ASN A 129 10.26 -5.22 12.96
C ASN A 129 9.76 -4.87 14.36
N LEU A 130 8.63 -5.45 14.77
CA LEU A 130 8.01 -5.16 16.07
C LEU A 130 8.31 -6.26 17.09
N ALA A 131 8.11 -7.52 16.72
CA ALA A 131 8.29 -8.68 17.59
C ALA A 131 8.71 -9.87 16.71
N ILE A 132 10.02 -10.00 16.50
CA ILE A 132 10.61 -10.99 15.58
C ILE A 132 10.28 -12.41 16.05
N GLU A 133 10.27 -12.63 17.36
CA GLU A 133 9.92 -13.88 18.04
C GLU A 133 8.46 -14.30 17.82
N LEU A 134 7.58 -13.34 17.49
CA LEU A 134 6.18 -13.59 17.13
C LEU A 134 5.95 -13.60 15.61
N GLY A 135 7.02 -13.46 14.82
CA GLY A 135 6.94 -13.35 13.36
C GLY A 135 6.43 -11.99 12.86
N LEU A 136 6.34 -10.97 13.72
CA LEU A 136 5.93 -9.61 13.36
C LEU A 136 7.14 -8.82 12.82
N ILE A 137 7.51 -9.14 11.58
CA ILE A 137 8.66 -8.59 10.87
C ILE A 137 8.24 -7.74 9.67
N ASN A 138 9.13 -6.87 9.23
CA ASN A 138 8.94 -6.08 8.02
C ASN A 138 8.64 -6.99 6.81
N GLY A 139 7.58 -6.66 6.07
CA GLY A 139 7.13 -7.39 4.88
C GLY A 139 6.02 -8.41 5.16
N ILE A 140 5.61 -8.64 6.41
CA ILE A 140 4.46 -9.52 6.68
C ILE A 140 3.15 -8.86 6.23
N ASN A 141 2.33 -9.65 5.53
CA ASN A 141 1.01 -9.22 5.07
C ASN A 141 -0.01 -9.38 6.20
N GLY A 142 -0.96 -8.45 6.24
CA GLY A 142 -2.13 -8.52 7.10
C GLY A 142 -3.37 -7.97 6.41
N ILE A 143 -4.50 -8.06 7.13
CA ILE A 143 -5.77 -7.49 6.74
C ILE A 143 -6.12 -6.44 7.79
N PHE A 144 -6.32 -5.20 7.36
CA PHE A 144 -6.76 -4.16 8.25
C PHE A 144 -8.23 -4.38 8.64
N ARG A 145 -8.52 -4.31 9.95
CA ARG A 145 -9.87 -4.52 10.49
C ARG A 145 -10.49 -3.21 10.96
N GLN A 146 -9.76 -2.42 11.74
CA GLN A 146 -10.33 -1.22 12.38
C GLN A 146 -9.25 -0.22 12.79
N LEU A 147 -9.57 1.08 12.70
CA LEU A 147 -8.81 2.14 13.35
C LEU A 147 -9.52 2.52 14.64
N VAL A 148 -8.78 2.55 15.75
CA VAL A 148 -9.30 2.99 17.05
C VAL A 148 -8.75 4.38 17.33
N TYR A 149 -9.64 5.31 17.68
CA TYR A 149 -9.34 6.73 17.89
C TYR A 149 -10.35 7.34 18.86
N GLN A 150 -10.00 8.49 19.43
CA GLN A 150 -10.92 9.24 20.28
C GLN A 150 -11.91 10.05 19.43
N PRO A 151 -13.20 10.20 19.83
CA PRO A 151 -14.20 10.90 19.02
C PRO A 151 -13.83 12.37 18.69
N ASP A 152 -13.11 13.05 19.58
CA ASP A 152 -12.63 14.43 19.45
C ASP A 152 -11.45 14.57 18.48
N SER A 153 -10.92 13.47 17.97
CA SER A 153 -9.81 13.45 17.01
C SER A 153 -10.24 13.36 15.55
N MET A 154 -11.55 13.28 15.31
CA MET A 154 -12.15 13.13 13.99
C MET A 154 -12.63 14.49 13.46
N SER A 155 -12.26 14.79 12.22
CA SER A 155 -12.80 15.90 11.44
C SER A 155 -13.35 15.40 10.10
N THR A 156 -14.39 16.06 9.60
CA THR A 156 -14.92 15.88 8.24
C THR A 156 -14.45 16.97 7.28
N ASP A 157 -13.59 17.88 7.73
CA ASP A 157 -13.05 18.95 6.90
C ASP A 157 -12.21 18.34 5.76
N VAL A 158 -12.52 18.75 4.53
CA VAL A 158 -11.86 18.20 3.35
C VAL A 158 -10.41 18.68 3.30
N LEU A 159 -9.48 17.80 3.69
CA LEU A 159 -8.04 18.06 3.61
C LEU A 159 -7.48 17.80 2.21
N SER A 160 -8.14 16.96 1.42
CA SER A 160 -7.71 16.63 0.06
C SER A 160 -8.89 16.28 -0.83
N GLN A 161 -8.85 16.78 -2.07
CA GLN A 161 -9.78 16.38 -3.13
C GLN A 161 -9.51 14.96 -3.66
N ALA A 162 -8.42 14.33 -3.20
CA ALA A 162 -8.07 12.97 -3.62
C ALA A 162 -8.94 11.89 -2.97
N PHE A 163 -9.76 12.23 -1.98
CA PHE A 163 -10.64 11.30 -1.27
C PHE A 163 -12.11 11.69 -1.43
N PRO A 164 -13.05 10.73 -1.31
CA PRO A 164 -14.49 11.01 -1.35
C PRO A 164 -14.96 12.03 -0.30
N ASN A 165 -16.06 12.74 -0.56
CA ASN A 165 -16.57 13.78 0.34
C ASN A 165 -17.02 13.27 1.72
N ASN A 166 -17.35 11.98 1.85
CA ASN A 166 -17.75 11.36 3.12
C ASN A 166 -16.55 10.85 3.94
N THR A 167 -15.31 11.14 3.54
CA THR A 167 -14.10 10.68 4.23
C THR A 167 -14.01 11.24 5.64
N GLN A 168 -13.67 10.37 6.60
CA GLN A 168 -13.39 10.77 7.98
C GLN A 168 -11.89 10.96 8.16
N TYR A 169 -11.44 12.14 8.59
CA TYR A 169 -10.03 12.43 8.85
C TYR A 169 -9.75 12.32 10.34
N VAL A 170 -8.78 11.48 10.71
CA VAL A 170 -8.42 11.19 12.10
C VAL A 170 -7.01 11.72 12.37
N HIS A 171 -6.90 12.64 13.32
CA HIS A 171 -5.64 13.29 13.67
C HIS A 171 -4.91 12.59 14.83
N ARG A 172 -5.62 11.91 15.74
CA ARG A 172 -5.04 11.24 16.91
C ARG A 172 -5.53 9.79 17.01
N PRO A 173 -5.05 8.90 16.13
CA PRO A 173 -5.33 7.47 16.27
C PRO A 173 -4.68 6.94 17.55
N LEU A 174 -5.35 6.01 18.22
CA LEU A 174 -4.79 5.26 19.35
C LEU A 174 -4.01 4.05 18.84
N TYR A 175 -4.64 3.23 17.99
CA TYR A 175 -4.01 2.07 17.36
C TYR A 175 -4.81 1.58 16.14
N ALA A 176 -4.15 0.85 15.25
CA ALA A 176 -4.77 0.12 14.16
C ALA A 176 -4.83 -1.37 14.50
N LEU A 177 -6.01 -1.98 14.35
CA LEU A 177 -6.20 -3.42 14.48
C LEU A 177 -6.03 -4.06 13.11
N SER A 178 -5.03 -4.93 13.00
CA SER A 178 -4.75 -5.71 11.80
C SER A 178 -4.68 -7.19 12.15
N GLU A 179 -5.30 -8.02 11.32
CA GLU A 179 -5.22 -9.46 11.40
C GLU A 179 -4.06 -9.96 10.53
N ILE A 180 -3.16 -10.75 11.12
CA ILE A 180 -2.06 -11.38 10.41
C ILE A 180 -2.29 -12.88 10.48
N ALA A 181 -2.46 -13.52 9.33
CA ALA A 181 -2.53 -14.97 9.26
C ALA A 181 -1.21 -15.53 9.79
N ARG A 182 -1.29 -16.44 10.78
CA ARG A 182 -0.13 -17.01 11.46
C ARG A 182 0.89 -17.48 10.43
N SER A 183 2.05 -16.84 10.40
CA SER A 183 3.18 -17.33 9.62
C SER A 183 3.54 -18.70 10.20
N LYS A 184 3.52 -19.75 9.36
CA LYS A 184 4.16 -21.02 9.73
C LYS A 184 5.66 -20.73 9.76
N ILE A 185 6.16 -20.36 10.93
CA ILE A 185 7.60 -20.38 11.23
C ILE A 185 8.03 -21.85 11.23
#